data_AF-A0AA43BTF2-F1
#
_entry.id   AF-A0AA43BTF2-F1
#
_cell.length_a   1.000
_cell.length_b   1.000
_cell.length_c   1.000
_cell.angle_alpha   90.00
_cell.angle_beta   90.00
_cell.angle_gamma   90.00
#
_symmetry.space_group_name_H-M   'P 1'
#
loop_
_entity.id
_entity.type
_entity.pdbx_description
1 polymer ?
#
loop_
_entity_poly.entity_id
_entity_poly.type
_entity_poly.pdbx_seq_one_letter_code
_entity_poly.pdbx_strand_id
1 'polypeptide(L)'
;MPKFLCLQRSLSAPDAEKPSPAQMQEMYAKFGAWAEKFKDNLVDMGGKLGNGKLAATEPPADRHFVEVKELVGGYMIVSASSLDEAMRVVKECPGLVRPGSGCEVIEIQMPGG
;
A
#
# COMPACT_ATOMS: atom_id res chain seq x y z
N MET A 1 -13.70 -14.16 -2.71
CA MET A 1 -13.69 -12.81 -2.10
C MET A 1 -12.87 -11.89 -2.99
N PRO A 2 -13.33 -10.65 -3.26
CA PRO A 2 -12.57 -9.65 -3.98
C PRO A 2 -11.16 -9.45 -3.39
N LYS A 3 -10.23 -9.03 -4.25
CA LYS A 3 -8.87 -8.65 -3.86
C LYS A 3 -8.71 -7.16 -4.09
N PHE A 4 -7.94 -6.52 -3.23
CA PHE A 4 -7.69 -5.09 -3.27
C PHE A 4 -6.19 -4.85 -3.22
N LEU A 5 -5.70 -4.04 -4.16
CA LEU A 5 -4.36 -3.50 -4.17
C LEU A 5 -4.33 -2.27 -3.27
N CYS A 6 -3.44 -2.28 -2.29
CA CYS A 6 -3.25 -1.17 -1.38
C CYS A 6 -1.89 -0.54 -1.68
N LEU A 7 -1.90 0.67 -2.25
CA LEU A 7 -0.71 1.41 -2.64
C LEU A 7 -0.39 2.48 -1.60
N GLN A 8 0.79 2.41 -1.00
CA GLN A 8 1.25 3.46 -0.09
C GLN A 8 1.61 4.71 -0.91
N ARG A 9 0.95 5.83 -0.61
CA ARG A 9 1.22 7.14 -1.19
C ARG A 9 2.01 7.99 -0.20
N SER A 10 3.05 8.66 -0.69
CA SER A 10 3.67 9.77 0.02
C SER A 10 2.75 10.98 -0.14
N LEU A 11 2.19 11.46 0.97
CA LEU A 11 1.40 12.69 0.98
C LEU A 11 2.33 13.77 1.54
N SER A 12 2.85 14.66 0.69
CA SER A 12 3.84 15.71 1.02
C SER A 12 4.07 15.91 2.51
N ALA A 13 5.16 15.32 3.03
CA ALA A 13 5.51 15.38 4.43
C ALA A 13 6.76 16.26 4.61
N PRO A 14 6.80 17.17 5.59
CA PRO A 14 8.10 17.67 6.07
C PRO A 14 8.91 16.48 6.61
N ASP A 15 10.25 16.61 6.64
CA ASP A 15 11.18 15.57 7.10
C ASP A 15 10.67 14.92 8.40
N ALA A 16 10.08 13.73 8.28
CA ALA A 16 9.60 12.99 9.42
C ALA A 16 10.81 12.41 10.14
N GLU A 17 11.00 12.83 11.39
CA GLU A 17 12.09 12.37 12.23
C GLU A 17 12.09 10.84 12.32
N LYS A 18 13.26 10.22 12.15
CA LYS A 18 13.37 8.76 12.19
C LYS A 18 12.99 8.27 13.59
N PRO A 19 12.07 7.29 13.72
CA PRO A 19 11.70 6.76 15.03
C PRO A 19 12.92 6.19 15.75
N SER A 20 12.97 6.39 17.07
CA SER A 20 13.97 5.76 17.93
C SER A 20 13.85 4.23 17.90
N PRO A 21 14.90 3.48 18.31
CA PRO A 21 14.83 2.01 18.35
C PRO A 21 13.65 1.48 19.18
N ALA A 22 13.33 2.13 20.30
CA ALA A 22 12.20 1.75 21.16
C ALA A 22 10.85 1.98 20.46
N GLN A 23 10.68 3.11 19.77
CA GLN A 23 9.48 3.40 18.97
C GLN A 23 9.34 2.43 17.80
N MET A 24 10.45 2.04 17.16
CA MET A 24 10.42 1.00 16.12
C MET A 24 9.97 -0.34 16.67
N GLN A 25 10.48 -0.75 17.84
CA GLN A 25 10.09 -2.02 18.46
C GLN A 25 8.61 -2.06 18.83
N GLU A 26 8.06 -0.95 19.35
CA GLU A 26 6.64 -0.82 19.61
C GLU A 26 5.81 -0.87 18.31
N MET A 27 6.28 -0.24 17.25
CA MET A 27 5.65 -0.30 15.92
C MET A 27 5.64 -1.72 15.36
N TYR A 28 6.74 -2.47 15.48
CA TYR A 28 6.78 -3.88 15.06
C TYR A 28 5.83 -4.76 15.87
N ALA A 29 5.69 -4.53 17.18
CA ALA A 29 4.73 -5.26 18.01
C ALA A 29 3.28 -4.99 17.57
N LYS A 30 2.93 -3.71 17.35
CA LYS A 30 1.61 -3.32 16.81
C LYS A 30 1.37 -3.94 15.44
N PHE A 31 2.39 -3.96 14.58
CA PHE A 31 2.30 -4.54 13.25
C PHE A 31 2.06 -6.05 13.31
N GLY A 32 2.77 -6.77 14.18
CA GLY A 32 2.56 -8.20 14.40
C GLY A 32 1.15 -8.53 14.90
N ALA A 33 0.63 -7.74 15.85
CA ALA A 33 -0.74 -7.91 16.36
C ALA A 33 -1.79 -7.64 15.27
N TRP A 34 -1.59 -6.60 14.47
CA TRP A 34 -2.44 -6.31 13.31
C TRP A 34 -2.41 -7.45 12.27
N ALA A 35 -1.21 -7.96 11.97
CA ALA A 35 -1.04 -9.04 11.00
C ALA A 35 -1.74 -10.33 11.45
N GLU A 36 -1.66 -10.69 12.74
CA GLU A 36 -2.39 -11.85 13.27
C GLU A 36 -3.90 -11.62 13.26
N LYS A 37 -4.36 -10.41 13.62
CA LYS A 37 -5.79 -10.06 13.61
C LYS A 37 -6.41 -10.18 12.21
N PHE A 38 -5.68 -9.80 11.17
CA PHE A 38 -6.17 -9.75 9.79
C PHE A 38 -5.56 -10.83 8.90
N LYS A 39 -4.99 -11.91 9.45
CA LYS A 39 -4.28 -12.93 8.69
C LYS A 39 -5.07 -13.51 7.51
N ASP A 40 -6.38 -13.65 7.66
CA ASP A 40 -7.27 -14.19 6.61
C ASP A 40 -7.56 -13.15 5.50
N ASN A 41 -7.34 -11.87 5.78
CA ASN A 41 -7.44 -10.78 4.81
C ASN A 41 -6.11 -10.53 4.09
N LEU A 42 -4.97 -10.96 4.63
CA LEU A 42 -3.64 -10.65 4.09
C LEU A 42 -3.23 -11.66 3.01
N VAL A 43 -3.47 -11.29 1.75
CA VAL A 43 -3.13 -12.13 0.58
C VAL A 43 -1.66 -12.00 0.25
N ASP A 44 -1.14 -10.77 0.29
CA ASP A 44 0.26 -10.46 0.05
C ASP A 44 0.66 -9.27 0.94
N MET A 45 1.68 -9.48 1.78
CA MET A 45 2.26 -8.40 2.59
C MET A 45 3.01 -7.36 1.74
N GLY A 46 3.26 -7.70 0.48
CA GLY A 46 3.88 -6.87 -0.54
C GLY A 46 5.28 -6.41 -0.16
N GLY A 47 5.60 -5.17 -0.50
CA GLY A 47 6.94 -4.64 -0.25
C GLY A 47 7.15 -3.21 -0.73
N LYS A 48 8.31 -2.66 -0.38
CA LYS A 48 8.75 -1.34 -0.84
C LYS A 48 8.99 -1.39 -2.35
N LEU A 49 8.44 -0.43 -3.08
CA LEU A 49 8.70 -0.32 -4.51
C LEU A 49 10.07 0.34 -4.76
N GLY A 50 10.72 -0.10 -5.83
CA GLY A 50 12.02 0.41 -6.28
C GLY A 50 11.95 0.98 -7.69
N ASN A 51 13.07 0.95 -8.41
CA ASN A 51 13.15 1.45 -9.78
C ASN A 51 12.23 0.66 -10.73
N GLY A 52 11.60 1.36 -11.67
CA GLY A 52 10.74 0.78 -12.70
C GLY A 52 11.00 1.34 -14.08
N LYS A 53 10.72 0.54 -15.11
CA LYS A 53 10.73 0.95 -16.53
C LYS A 53 9.37 0.65 -17.15
N LEU A 54 8.88 1.57 -17.97
CA LEU A 54 7.65 1.36 -18.73
C LEU A 54 7.97 0.52 -19.97
N ALA A 55 7.21 -0.54 -20.20
CA ALA A 55 7.18 -1.26 -21.46
C ALA A 55 5.94 -0.80 -22.25
N ALA A 56 6.14 -0.17 -23.40
CA ALA A 56 5.07 0.35 -24.25
C ALA A 56 5.35 0.01 -25.72
N THR A 57 4.29 -0.07 -26.54
CA THR A 57 4.42 -0.18 -27.99
C THR A 57 4.90 1.12 -28.59
N GLU A 58 5.69 1.05 -29.65
CA GLU A 58 6.04 2.23 -30.45
C GLU A 58 4.97 2.50 -31.52
N PRO A 59 4.57 3.76 -31.75
CA PRO A 59 4.88 4.94 -30.94
C PRO A 59 4.08 4.94 -29.62
N PRO A 60 4.64 5.50 -28.52
CA PRO A 60 3.90 5.66 -27.28
C PRO A 60 2.62 6.46 -27.54
N ALA A 61 1.49 6.04 -26.97
CA ALA A 61 0.28 6.85 -27.02
C ALA A 61 0.56 8.22 -26.39
N ASP A 62 -0.01 9.28 -26.97
CA ASP A 62 0.13 10.71 -26.57
C ASP A 62 -0.43 11.05 -25.16
N ARG A 63 -0.66 10.01 -24.36
CA ARG A 63 -1.13 10.11 -22.98
C ARG A 63 0.09 10.40 -22.14
N HIS A 64 0.08 11.56 -21.48
CA HIS A 64 1.05 11.90 -20.45
C HIS A 64 1.03 10.77 -19.42
N PHE A 65 2.04 9.91 -19.46
CA PHE A 65 2.26 8.95 -18.39
C PHE A 65 2.66 9.78 -17.17
N VAL A 66 1.73 9.94 -16.22
CA VAL A 66 2.07 10.48 -14.90
C VAL A 66 3.15 9.56 -14.36
N GLU A 67 4.34 10.10 -14.10
CA GLU A 67 5.44 9.32 -13.55
C GLU A 67 5.11 8.98 -12.09
N VAL A 68 4.39 7.87 -11.90
CA VAL A 68 3.93 7.39 -10.58
C VAL A 68 5.12 7.01 -9.65
N LYS A 69 6.33 6.94 -10.21
CA LYS A 69 7.54 6.42 -9.56
C LYS A 69 7.96 7.19 -8.30
N GLU A 70 7.72 8.50 -8.22
CA GLU A 70 8.14 9.30 -7.07
C GLU A 70 7.11 9.31 -5.91
N LEU A 71 5.89 8.81 -6.14
CA LEU A 71 4.76 8.97 -5.22
C LEU A 71 4.35 7.70 -4.48
N VAL A 72 4.84 6.52 -4.90
CA VAL A 72 4.43 5.23 -4.33
C VAL A 72 5.56 4.59 -3.53
N GLY A 73 5.36 4.47 -2.22
CA GLY A 73 6.36 3.92 -1.30
C GLY A 73 6.40 2.40 -1.26
N GLY A 74 5.26 1.74 -1.46
CA GLY A 74 5.11 0.30 -1.32
C GLY A 74 3.71 -0.17 -1.70
N TYR A 75 3.52 -1.49 -1.72
CA TYR A 75 2.22 -2.10 -1.94
C TYR A 75 1.95 -3.22 -0.93
N MET A 76 0.68 -3.57 -0.78
CA MET A 76 0.20 -4.82 -0.21
C MET A 76 -1.07 -5.26 -0.94
N ILE A 77 -1.47 -6.52 -0.83
CA ILE A 77 -2.73 -7.03 -1.39
C ILE A 77 -3.54 -7.65 -0.26
N VAL A 78 -4.80 -7.21 -0.14
CA VAL A 78 -5.75 -7.77 0.83
C VAL A 78 -6.93 -8.40 0.12
N SER A 79 -7.55 -9.40 0.73
CA SER A 79 -8.88 -9.89 0.36
C SER A 79 -9.89 -9.46 1.41
N ALA A 80 -11.04 -9.00 0.95
CA ALA A 80 -12.13 -8.55 1.80
C ALA A 80 -13.46 -8.74 1.06
N SER A 81 -14.57 -8.74 1.79
CA SER A 81 -15.92 -8.82 1.21
C SER A 81 -16.34 -7.53 0.50
N SER A 82 -15.75 -6.38 0.85
CA SER A 82 -16.06 -5.07 0.31
C SER A 82 -14.87 -4.11 0.40
N LEU A 83 -14.95 -3.00 -0.33
CA LEU A 83 -13.99 -1.91 -0.23
C LEU A 83 -13.93 -1.33 1.20
N ASP A 84 -15.06 -1.25 1.90
CA ASP A 84 -15.11 -0.74 3.27
C ASP A 84 -14.35 -1.65 4.26
N GLU A 85 -14.48 -2.97 4.11
CA GLU A 85 -13.71 -3.92 4.90
C GLU A 85 -12.21 -3.82 4.57
N ALA A 86 -11.85 -3.73 3.28
CA ALA A 86 -10.46 -3.52 2.87
C ALA A 86 -9.88 -2.22 3.47
N MET A 87 -10.65 -1.12 3.44
CA MET A 87 -10.28 0.15 4.06
C MET A 87 -10.09 0.01 5.58
N ARG A 88 -10.86 -0.85 6.26
CA ARG A 88 -10.70 -1.11 7.69
C ARG A 88 -9.38 -1.82 7.98
N VAL A 89 -9.05 -2.87 7.21
CA VAL A 89 -7.78 -3.59 7.32
C VAL A 89 -6.60 -2.62 7.15
N VAL A 90 -6.66 -1.78 6.11
CA VAL A 90 -5.59 -0.82 5.75
C VAL A 90 -5.44 0.30 6.78
N LYS A 91 -6.54 0.89 7.27
CA LYS A 91 -6.50 1.97 8.27
C LYS A 91 -5.92 1.52 9.61
N GLU A 92 -6.07 0.24 9.95
CA GLU A 92 -5.51 -0.33 11.17
C GLU A 92 -4.04 -0.76 11.01
N CYS A 93 -3.47 -0.73 9.79
CA CYS A 93 -2.09 -1.13 9.52
C CYS A 93 -1.09 -0.09 10.09
N PRO A 94 -0.25 -0.48 11.06
CA PRO A 94 0.71 0.43 11.67
C PRO A 94 1.76 0.91 10.65
N GLY A 95 1.90 2.23 10.51
CA GLY A 95 2.91 2.85 9.66
C GLY A 95 2.48 3.08 8.20
N LEU A 96 1.37 2.48 7.76
CA LEU A 96 0.84 2.66 6.40
C LEU A 96 -0.01 3.95 6.28
N VAL A 97 -0.78 4.27 7.31
CA VAL A 97 -1.56 5.52 7.40
C VAL A 97 -1.04 6.33 8.58
N ARG A 98 -0.32 7.42 8.30
CA ARG A 98 0.31 8.29 9.29
C ARG A 98 0.47 9.70 8.72
N PRO A 99 0.71 10.75 9.53
CA PRO A 99 0.98 12.08 9.00
C PRO A 99 2.08 12.01 7.93
N GLY A 100 1.78 12.48 6.72
CA GLY A 100 2.71 12.41 5.58
C GLY A 100 2.62 11.15 4.69
N SER A 101 1.77 10.18 5.02
CA SER A 101 1.59 8.95 4.25
C SER A 101 0.13 8.52 4.23
N GLY A 102 -0.36 8.19 3.04
CA GLY A 102 -1.69 7.64 2.82
C GLY A 102 -1.62 6.28 2.16
N CYS A 103 -2.75 5.61 2.07
CA CYS A 103 -2.90 4.40 1.28
C CYS A 103 -4.11 4.50 0.37
N GLU A 104 -3.91 4.21 -0.90
CA GLU A 104 -4.96 4.11 -1.91
C GLU A 104 -5.34 2.64 -2.06
N VAL A 105 -6.63 2.33 -1.89
CA VAL A 105 -7.17 0.97 -1.96
C VAL A 105 -7.97 0.83 -3.23
N ILE A 106 -7.57 -0.09 -4.10
CA ILE A 106 -8.10 -0.26 -5.45
C ILE A 106 -8.54 -1.72 -5.60
N GLU A 107 -9.78 -1.95 -6.02
CA GLU A 107 -10.24 -3.31 -6.30
C GLU A 107 -9.52 -3.89 -7.53
N ILE A 108 -9.03 -5.13 -7.39
CA ILE A 108 -8.41 -5.88 -8.47
C ILE A 108 -9.50 -6.65 -9.21
N GLN A 109 -9.87 -6.17 -10.38
CA GLN A 109 -10.77 -6.89 -11.28
C GLN A 109 -10.00 -7.99 -12.02
N MET A 110 -10.26 -9.25 -11.68
CA MET A 110 -9.65 -10.38 -12.37
C MET A 110 -10.47 -10.76 -13.61
N PRO A 111 -9.83 -11.15 -14.73
CA PRO A 111 -10.55 -11.60 -15.91
C PRO A 111 -11.43 -12.83 -15.59
N GLY A 112 -12.73 -12.75 -15.90
CA GLY A 112 -13.69 -13.85 -15.70
C GLY A 112 -14.44 -13.85 -14.37
N GLY A 113 -14.38 -12.75 -13.60
CA GLY A 113 -15.27 -12.47 -12.47
C GLY A 113 -16.55 -11.75 -12.87
#